data_AF-A0A965FZF0-F1
#
_entry.id   AF-A0A965FZF0-F1
#
_cell.length_a   1.000
_cell.length_b   1.000
_cell.length_c   1.000
_cell.angle_alpha   90.00
_cell.angle_beta   90.00
_cell.angle_gamma   90.00
#
_symmetry.space_group_name_H-M   'P 1'
#
loop_
_entity.id
_entity.type
_entity.pdbx_description
1 polymer ?
#
loop_
_entity_poly.entity_id
_entity_poly.type
_entity_poly.pdbx_seq_one_letter_code
_entity_poly.pdbx_strand_id
1 'polypeptide(L)'
;MTQPSEPTDGPQIGDTLEGQILVAVGMAFTFTEAHQDHQATFEKLNEWLNGIRLYELEDDFDCDANFWDELQDAGYEVGEGEVDGEKPGEVITVFDVWVNIDEPAAALTQLQNRLLELKETATELLPLGLRAAVASHKTPLETLKLIAQLAD
;
A
#
# COMPACT_ATOMS: atom_id res chain seq x y z
N MET A 1 -0.99 24.71 -31.38
CA MET A 1 -2.15 24.85 -30.48
C MET A 1 -2.40 23.47 -29.89
N THR A 2 -1.83 23.20 -28.72
CA THR A 2 -2.07 21.96 -27.98
C THR A 2 -3.42 22.14 -27.29
N GLN A 3 -4.38 21.26 -27.57
CA GLN A 3 -5.61 21.21 -26.77
C GLN A 3 -5.22 20.98 -25.31
N PRO A 4 -5.77 21.73 -24.35
CA PRO A 4 -5.74 21.30 -22.97
C PRO A 4 -6.50 19.96 -22.91
N SER A 5 -5.85 18.93 -22.38
CA SER A 5 -6.52 17.70 -21.96
C SER A 5 -7.73 18.10 -21.12
N GLU A 6 -8.91 17.56 -21.43
CA GLU A 6 -10.05 17.72 -20.52
C GLU A 6 -9.63 17.24 -19.13
N PRO A 7 -9.99 17.96 -18.06
CA PRO A 7 -9.76 17.45 -16.71
C PRO A 7 -10.42 16.07 -16.64
N THR A 8 -9.66 15.06 -16.21
CA THR A 8 -10.26 13.80 -15.82
C THR A 8 -11.31 14.12 -14.74
N ASP A 9 -12.52 13.59 -14.84
CA ASP A 9 -13.70 13.94 -14.03
C ASP A 9 -13.56 13.58 -12.51
N GLY A 10 -12.34 13.38 -12.01
CA GLY A 10 -12.04 12.98 -10.64
C GLY A 10 -10.98 13.86 -9.96
N PRO A 11 -10.82 13.72 -8.63
CA PRO A 11 -9.85 14.48 -7.86
C PRO A 11 -8.41 14.17 -8.34
N GLN A 12 -7.57 15.19 -8.35
CA GLN A 12 -6.18 15.10 -8.80
C GLN A 12 -5.24 15.04 -7.61
N ILE A 13 -4.10 14.35 -7.76
CA ILE A 13 -3.05 14.36 -6.74
C ILE A 13 -2.63 15.81 -6.43
N GLY A 14 -2.66 16.17 -5.14
CA GLY A 14 -2.41 17.52 -4.67
C GLY A 14 -3.67 18.37 -4.44
N ASP A 15 -4.86 17.88 -4.82
CA ASP A 15 -6.12 18.53 -4.48
C ASP A 15 -6.29 18.60 -2.96
N THR A 16 -6.99 19.66 -2.51
CA THR A 16 -7.22 19.91 -1.09
C THR A 16 -8.70 19.86 -0.75
N LEU A 17 -9.03 19.18 0.34
CA LEU A 17 -10.39 19.08 0.87
C LEU A 17 -10.33 19.03 2.39
N GLU A 18 -11.11 19.88 3.07
CA GLU A 18 -11.29 19.86 4.54
C GLU A 18 -9.98 19.81 5.37
N GLY A 19 -8.92 20.47 4.91
CA GLY A 19 -7.62 20.47 5.61
C GLY A 19 -6.75 19.24 5.30
N GLN A 20 -7.09 18.49 4.26
CA GLN A 20 -6.32 17.36 3.77
C GLN A 20 -5.83 17.61 2.34
N ILE A 21 -4.79 16.87 1.93
CA ILE A 21 -4.25 16.81 0.57
C ILE A 21 -4.42 15.39 0.03
N LEU A 22 -4.90 15.25 -1.20
CA LEU A 22 -4.96 13.97 -1.92
C LEU A 22 -3.54 13.54 -2.31
N VAL A 23 -3.15 12.34 -1.91
CA VAL A 23 -1.81 11.77 -2.18
C VAL A 23 -1.84 10.46 -2.94
N ALA A 24 -2.97 9.79 -3.06
CA ALA A 24 -3.13 8.67 -3.99
C ALA A 24 -4.58 8.45 -4.36
N VAL A 25 -4.78 7.81 -5.50
CA VAL A 25 -6.04 7.22 -5.91
C VAL A 25 -5.81 5.77 -6.31
N GLY A 26 -6.81 4.91 -6.14
CA GLY A 26 -6.67 3.50 -6.45
C GLY A 26 -7.96 2.73 -6.60
N MET A 27 -7.80 1.45 -6.87
CA MET A 27 -8.88 0.49 -7.10
C MET A 27 -8.45 -0.88 -6.60
N ALA A 28 -9.42 -1.73 -6.26
CA ALA A 28 -9.17 -3.08 -5.75
C ALA A 28 -8.25 -3.07 -4.52
N PHE A 29 -7.09 -3.73 -4.53
CA PHE A 29 -6.17 -3.81 -3.38
C PHE A 29 -4.86 -3.02 -3.61
N THR A 30 -4.87 -1.99 -4.46
CA THR A 30 -3.68 -1.19 -4.77
C THR A 30 -4.03 0.22 -5.25
N PHE A 31 -3.05 1.12 -5.19
CA PHE A 31 -3.14 2.43 -5.83
C PHE A 31 -2.88 2.35 -7.34
N THR A 32 -3.46 3.28 -8.10
CA THR A 32 -3.24 3.49 -9.54
C THR A 32 -2.39 4.72 -9.82
N GLU A 33 -2.49 5.74 -8.96
CA GLU A 33 -1.65 6.93 -8.99
C GLU A 33 -1.32 7.34 -7.55
N ALA A 34 -0.10 7.81 -7.32
CA ALA A 34 0.33 8.30 -6.02
C ALA A 34 1.29 9.47 -6.19
N HIS A 35 1.28 10.37 -5.21
CA HIS A 35 2.25 11.44 -5.08
C HIS A 35 3.66 10.84 -4.98
N GLN A 36 4.63 11.49 -5.63
CA GLN A 36 6.01 10.97 -5.77
C GLN A 36 6.67 10.62 -4.43
N ASP A 37 6.33 11.33 -3.36
CA ASP A 37 6.91 11.11 -2.03
C ASP A 37 6.36 9.83 -1.36
N HIS A 38 5.17 9.38 -1.77
CA HIS A 38 4.49 8.20 -1.20
C HIS A 38 4.65 6.95 -2.06
N GLN A 39 4.81 7.13 -3.37
CA GLN A 39 4.77 6.06 -4.36
C GLN A 39 5.67 4.87 -3.98
N ALA A 40 6.96 5.10 -3.72
CA ALA A 40 7.88 4.00 -3.43
C ALA A 40 7.54 3.22 -2.14
N THR A 41 7.01 3.92 -1.12
CA THR A 41 6.56 3.29 0.12
C THR A 41 5.30 2.47 -0.12
N PHE A 42 4.34 2.99 -0.89
CA PHE A 42 3.10 2.29 -1.23
C PHE A 42 3.37 1.05 -2.10
N GLU A 43 4.27 1.16 -3.09
CA GLU A 43 4.72 0.00 -3.90
C GLU A 43 5.31 -1.08 -2.99
N LYS A 44 6.18 -0.69 -2.05
CA LYS A 44 6.82 -1.64 -1.15
C LYS A 44 5.81 -2.30 -0.20
N LEU A 45 4.85 -1.56 0.31
CA LEU A 45 3.77 -2.11 1.14
C LEU A 45 2.95 -3.13 0.34
N ASN A 46 2.51 -2.75 -0.86
CA ASN A 46 1.75 -3.65 -1.73
C ASN A 46 2.52 -4.94 -2.05
N GLU A 47 3.84 -4.87 -2.27
CA GLU A 47 4.69 -6.08 -2.44
C GLU A 47 4.67 -6.99 -1.21
N TRP A 48 4.75 -6.44 0.00
CA TRP A 48 4.67 -7.22 1.24
C TRP A 48 3.30 -7.88 1.39
N LEU A 49 2.22 -7.10 1.34
CA LEU A 49 0.86 -7.59 1.57
C LEU A 49 0.44 -8.63 0.50
N ASN A 50 0.82 -8.42 -0.76
CA ASN A 50 0.61 -9.42 -1.81
C ASN A 50 1.39 -10.71 -1.53
N GLY A 51 2.63 -10.62 -1.06
CA GLY A 51 3.41 -11.80 -0.73
C GLY A 51 2.84 -12.56 0.47
N ILE A 52 2.37 -11.84 1.50
CA ILE A 52 1.74 -12.43 2.69
C ILE A 52 0.49 -13.21 2.28
N ARG A 53 -0.42 -12.60 1.50
CA ARG A 53 -1.62 -13.27 0.97
C ARG A 53 -1.28 -14.45 0.07
N LEU A 54 -0.31 -14.29 -0.82
CA LEU A 54 0.06 -15.35 -1.79
C LEU A 54 0.56 -16.62 -1.10
N TYR A 55 1.24 -16.47 0.04
CA TYR A 55 1.81 -17.57 0.79
C TYR A 55 1.02 -17.91 2.06
N GLU A 56 -0.17 -17.36 2.24
CA GLU A 56 -1.07 -17.61 3.38
C GLU A 56 -0.39 -17.36 4.74
N LEU A 57 0.39 -16.27 4.83
CA LEU A 57 1.20 -15.90 6.01
C LEU A 57 0.50 -14.87 6.92
N GLU A 58 -0.79 -14.60 6.75
CA GLU A 58 -1.52 -13.60 7.56
C GLU A 58 -1.39 -13.88 9.06
N ASP A 59 -1.54 -15.14 9.48
CA ASP A 59 -1.43 -15.55 10.88
C ASP A 59 -0.01 -15.39 11.44
N ASP A 60 1.03 -15.66 10.64
CA ASP A 60 2.43 -15.52 11.05
C ASP A 60 2.84 -14.06 11.23
N PHE A 61 2.20 -13.15 10.48
CA PHE A 61 2.46 -11.71 10.52
C PHE A 61 1.47 -10.93 11.40
N ASP A 62 0.45 -11.59 11.96
CA ASP A 62 -0.65 -10.97 12.71
C ASP A 62 -1.24 -9.77 11.93
N CYS A 63 -1.60 -10.02 10.66
CA CYS A 63 -1.98 -8.97 9.71
C CYS A 63 -3.03 -9.49 8.71
N ASP A 64 -4.13 -8.75 8.53
CA ASP A 64 -5.20 -9.06 7.56
C ASP A 64 -4.81 -8.80 6.08
N ALA A 65 -3.58 -8.33 5.85
CA ALA A 65 -2.97 -8.08 4.55
C ALA A 65 -3.82 -7.25 3.56
N ASN A 66 -4.63 -6.32 4.07
CA ASN A 66 -5.39 -5.35 3.29
C ASN A 66 -4.62 -4.03 3.16
N PHE A 67 -4.39 -3.60 1.92
CA PHE A 67 -3.63 -2.38 1.63
C PHE A 67 -4.30 -1.12 2.20
N TRP A 68 -5.62 -0.99 2.10
CA TRP A 68 -6.32 0.21 2.53
C TRP A 68 -6.37 0.33 4.05
N ASP A 69 -6.57 -0.78 4.75
CA ASP A 69 -6.61 -0.82 6.22
C ASP A 69 -5.23 -0.46 6.78
N GLU A 70 -4.14 -0.98 6.19
CA GLU A 70 -2.78 -0.61 6.59
C GLU A 70 -2.47 0.88 6.34
N LEU A 71 -3.07 1.50 5.32
CA LEU A 71 -2.99 2.96 5.15
C LEU A 71 -3.78 3.70 6.24
N GLN A 72 -4.99 3.25 6.58
CA GLN A 72 -5.77 3.84 7.67
C GLN A 72 -5.04 3.76 9.02
N ASP A 73 -4.43 2.61 9.32
CA ASP A 73 -3.64 2.39 10.53
C ASP A 73 -2.40 3.30 10.59
N ALA A 74 -1.81 3.63 9.44
CA ALA A 74 -0.73 4.59 9.32
C ALA A 74 -1.19 6.06 9.42
N GLY A 75 -2.49 6.33 9.51
CA GLY A 75 -3.06 7.67 9.66
C GLY A 75 -3.39 8.39 8.36
N TYR A 76 -3.51 7.66 7.25
CA TYR A 76 -4.15 8.19 6.04
C TYR A 76 -5.67 8.14 6.19
N GLU A 77 -6.35 9.13 5.64
CA GLU A 77 -7.80 9.03 5.46
C GLU A 77 -8.06 8.35 4.11
N VAL A 78 -8.84 7.27 4.11
CA VAL A 78 -9.18 6.54 2.90
C VAL A 78 -10.68 6.69 2.63
N GLY A 79 -11.00 7.46 1.59
CA GLY A 79 -12.36 7.61 1.09
C GLY A 79 -12.69 6.52 0.07
N GLU A 80 -13.90 5.98 0.15
CA GLU A 80 -14.41 4.98 -0.81
C GLU A 80 -15.50 5.59 -1.69
N GLY A 81 -15.43 5.32 -2.99
CA GLY A 81 -16.44 5.71 -3.97
C GLY A 81 -16.71 4.60 -4.98
N GLU A 82 -17.76 4.78 -5.78
CA GLU A 82 -18.15 3.85 -6.83
C GLU A 82 -18.23 4.58 -8.18
N VAL A 83 -17.66 3.97 -9.22
CA VAL A 83 -17.76 4.45 -10.60
C VAL A 83 -18.28 3.34 -11.51
N ASP A 84 -18.97 3.73 -12.59
CA ASP A 84 -19.40 2.76 -13.61
C ASP A 84 -18.17 2.14 -14.31
N GLY A 85 -18.15 0.81 -14.39
CA GLY A 85 -17.14 0.06 -15.11
C GLY A 85 -17.36 0.03 -16.62
N GLU A 86 -16.43 -0.59 -17.34
CA GLU A 86 -16.50 -0.66 -18.81
C GLU A 86 -17.70 -1.50 -19.30
N LYS A 87 -18.14 -2.49 -18.51
CA LYS A 87 -19.28 -3.34 -18.86
C LYS A 87 -20.60 -2.76 -18.32
N PRO A 88 -21.72 -2.90 -19.05
CA PRO A 88 -23.02 -2.50 -18.55
C PRO A 88 -23.37 -3.16 -17.21
N GLY A 89 -23.59 -2.33 -16.18
CA GLY A 89 -23.92 -2.78 -14.82
C GLY A 89 -22.73 -3.22 -13.97
N GLU A 90 -21.50 -3.04 -14.46
CA GLU A 90 -20.28 -3.18 -13.66
C GLU A 90 -20.08 -1.94 -12.80
N VAL A 91 -19.80 -2.14 -11.52
CA VAL A 91 -19.47 -1.07 -10.57
C VAL A 91 -18.05 -1.33 -10.08
N ILE A 92 -17.22 -0.30 -10.13
CA ILE A 92 -15.84 -0.35 -9.68
C ILE A 92 -15.70 0.52 -8.44
N THR A 93 -15.22 -0.08 -7.36
CA THR A 93 -14.84 0.66 -6.16
C THR A 93 -13.52 1.39 -6.39
N VAL A 94 -13.53 2.69 -6.15
CA VAL A 94 -12.38 3.58 -6.20
C VAL A 94 -12.06 4.08 -4.79
N PHE A 95 -10.78 4.33 -4.54
CA PHE A 95 -10.30 4.81 -3.25
C PHE A 95 -9.48 6.07 -3.44
N ASP A 96 -9.77 7.07 -2.61
CA ASP A 96 -9.00 8.31 -2.50
C ASP A 96 -8.24 8.29 -1.18
N VAL A 97 -6.94 8.59 -1.21
CA VAL A 97 -6.07 8.57 -0.04
C VAL A 97 -5.62 9.98 0.27
N TRP A 98 -5.93 10.45 1.46
CA TRP A 98 -5.67 11.80 1.91
C TRP A 98 -4.76 11.84 3.13
N VAL A 99 -4.00 12.94 3.27
CA VAL A 99 -3.18 13.23 4.45
C VAL A 99 -3.52 14.61 5.00
N ASN A 100 -3.32 14.81 6.31
CA ASN A 100 -3.44 16.12 6.93
C ASN A 100 -2.43 17.11 6.30
N ILE A 101 -2.92 18.26 5.84
CA ILE A 101 -2.10 19.30 5.21
C ILE A 101 -1.08 19.93 6.16
N ASP A 102 -1.38 19.96 7.45
CA ASP A 102 -0.49 20.54 8.47
C ASP A 102 0.66 19.59 8.83
N GLU A 103 0.48 18.29 8.61
CA GLU A 103 1.44 17.22 8.94
C GLU A 103 1.56 16.17 7.82
N PRO A 104 1.86 16.57 6.57
CA PRO A 104 1.74 15.68 5.40
C PRO A 104 2.73 14.50 5.42
N ALA A 105 3.81 14.60 6.19
CA ALA A 105 4.81 13.56 6.33
C ALA A 105 4.55 12.58 7.48
N ALA A 106 3.59 12.87 8.38
CA ALA A 106 3.35 12.04 9.57
C ALA A 106 2.90 10.63 9.19
N ALA A 107 1.88 10.53 8.32
CA ALA A 107 1.34 9.25 7.86
C ALA A 107 2.37 8.43 7.06
N LEU A 108 3.19 9.11 6.23
CA LEU A 108 4.28 8.46 5.51
C LEU A 108 5.34 7.89 6.45
N THR A 109 5.68 8.61 7.52
CA THR A 109 6.63 8.14 8.52
C THR A 109 6.10 6.91 9.25
N GLN A 110 4.82 6.90 9.63
CA GLN A 110 4.21 5.72 10.27
C GLN A 110 4.23 4.51 9.34
N LEU A 111 3.90 4.70 8.07
CA LEU A 111 3.92 3.59 7.10
C LEU A 111 5.34 3.05 6.85
N GLN A 112 6.35 3.92 6.87
CA GLN A 112 7.75 3.49 6.79
C GLN A 112 8.17 2.67 8.03
N ASN A 113 7.68 3.03 9.22
CA ASN A 113 7.90 2.22 10.43
C ASN A 113 7.21 0.86 10.29
N ARG A 114 5.98 0.81 9.78
CA ARG A 114 5.27 -0.44 9.52
C ARG A 114 6.03 -1.36 8.56
N LEU A 115 6.62 -0.82 7.50
CA LEU A 115 7.49 -1.59 6.59
C LEU A 115 8.74 -2.15 7.29
N LEU A 116 9.29 -1.42 8.26
CA LEU A 116 10.39 -1.91 9.07
C LEU A 116 9.94 -3.05 9.98
N GLU A 117 8.78 -2.93 10.63
CA GLU A 117 8.19 -3.99 11.45
C GLU A 117 7.95 -5.27 10.65
N LEU A 118 7.32 -5.17 9.46
CA LEU A 118 7.14 -6.32 8.57
C LEU A 118 8.48 -7.01 8.25
N LYS A 119 9.53 -6.23 7.99
CA LYS A 119 10.86 -6.78 7.73
C LYS A 119 11.48 -7.44 8.96
N GLU A 120 11.27 -6.88 10.14
CA GLU A 120 11.74 -7.43 11.42
C GLU A 120 11.01 -8.75 11.73
N THR A 121 9.68 -8.79 11.64
CA THR A 121 8.88 -10.01 11.77
C THR A 121 9.35 -11.09 10.80
N ALA A 122 9.53 -10.76 9.51
CA ALA A 122 10.06 -11.69 8.52
C ALA A 122 11.44 -12.25 8.89
N THR A 123 12.28 -11.43 9.51
CA THR A 123 13.60 -11.84 10.00
C THR A 123 13.48 -12.78 11.19
N GLU A 124 12.53 -12.55 12.08
CA GLU A 124 12.31 -13.36 13.27
C GLU A 124 11.74 -14.74 12.96
N LEU A 125 10.83 -14.82 11.99
CA LEU A 125 10.25 -16.06 11.47
C LEU A 125 11.29 -16.98 10.82
N LEU A 126 12.39 -16.43 10.30
CA LEU A 126 13.46 -17.24 9.74
C LEU A 126 14.36 -17.86 10.82
N PRO A 127 14.83 -19.12 10.62
CA PRO A 127 15.87 -19.73 11.44
C PRO A 127 17.12 -18.85 11.52
N LEU A 128 17.82 -18.86 12.66
CA LEU A 128 19.00 -18.02 12.91
C LEU A 128 20.04 -18.04 11.77
N GLY A 129 20.28 -19.20 11.17
CA GLY A 129 21.22 -19.35 10.05
C GLY A 129 20.79 -18.71 8.73
N LEU A 130 19.51 -18.35 8.60
CA LEU A 130 18.90 -17.78 7.39
C LEU A 130 18.45 -16.33 7.56
N ARG A 131 18.53 -15.74 8.76
CA ARG A 131 18.12 -14.35 9.00
C ARG A 131 18.81 -13.31 8.12
N ALA A 132 20.05 -13.57 7.73
CA ALA A 132 20.79 -12.70 6.82
C ALA A 132 20.18 -12.65 5.41
N ALA A 133 19.33 -13.62 5.03
CA ALA A 133 18.67 -13.67 3.73
C ALA A 133 17.79 -12.43 3.51
N VAL A 134 17.08 -11.96 4.55
CA VAL A 134 16.18 -10.79 4.47
C VAL A 134 16.89 -9.52 3.99
N ALA A 135 18.16 -9.34 4.38
CA ALA A 135 18.95 -8.19 3.95
C ALA A 135 19.54 -8.34 2.53
N SER A 136 19.61 -9.57 2.01
CA SER A 136 20.21 -9.88 0.71
C SER A 136 19.17 -10.01 -0.42
N HIS A 137 17.92 -10.29 -0.07
CA HIS A 137 16.83 -10.41 -1.03
C HIS A 137 16.47 -9.06 -1.64
N LYS A 138 16.18 -9.08 -2.94
CA LYS A 138 15.86 -7.87 -3.71
C LYS A 138 14.44 -7.41 -3.47
N THR A 139 13.54 -8.34 -3.15
CA THR A 139 12.13 -8.06 -2.90
C THR A 139 11.66 -8.79 -1.63
N PRO A 140 10.63 -8.29 -0.95
CA PRO A 140 9.97 -9.00 0.15
C PRO A 140 9.55 -10.42 -0.22
N LEU A 141 9.10 -10.62 -1.47
CA LEU A 141 8.56 -11.88 -1.95
C LEU A 141 9.55 -13.05 -1.85
N GLU A 142 10.84 -12.81 -2.06
CA GLU A 142 11.88 -13.85 -1.91
C GLU A 142 11.99 -14.33 -0.46
N THR A 143 11.88 -13.40 0.50
CA THR A 143 11.88 -13.70 1.94
C THR A 143 10.62 -14.44 2.34
N LEU A 144 9.45 -13.94 1.95
CA LEU A 144 8.15 -14.54 2.29
C LEU A 144 8.03 -15.95 1.73
N LYS A 145 8.49 -16.17 0.50
CA LYS A 145 8.56 -17.50 -0.09
C LYS A 145 9.41 -18.46 0.74
N LEU A 146 10.57 -18.00 1.21
CA LEU A 146 11.47 -18.82 2.04
C LEU A 146 10.81 -19.16 3.38
N ILE A 147 10.12 -18.20 4.01
CA ILE A 147 9.37 -18.44 5.25
C ILE A 147 8.33 -19.55 5.02
N ALA A 148 7.50 -19.42 4.00
CA ALA A 148 6.46 -20.40 3.67
C ALA A 148 7.05 -21.80 3.40
N GLN A 149 8.15 -21.87 2.65
CA GLN A 149 8.84 -23.15 2.35
C GLN A 149 9.46 -23.84 3.56
N LEU A 150 9.62 -23.13 4.69
CA LEU A 150 10.17 -23.69 5.93
C LEU A 150 9.07 -24.06 6.94
N ALA A 151 7.84 -23.58 6.74
CA ALA A 151 6.67 -23.94 7.53
C ALA A 151 6.10 -25.32 7.12
N ASP A 152 6.31 -25.73 5.87
CA ASP A 152 6.03 -27.06 5.30
C ASP A 152 7.10 -28.13 5.63
#